data_AF-A0AAN4ZRT9-F1
#
_entry.id   AF-A0AAN4ZRT9-F1
#
_cell.length_a   1.000
_cell.length_b   1.000
_cell.length_c   1.000
_cell.angle_alpha   90.00
_cell.angle_beta   90.00
_cell.angle_gamma   90.00
#
_symmetry.space_group_name_H-M   'P 1'
#
loop_
_entity.id
_entity.type
_entity.pdbx_description
1 polymer ?
#
loop_
_entity_poly.entity_id
_entity_poly.type
_entity_poly.pdbx_seq_one_letter_code
_entity_poly.pdbx_strand_id
1 'polypeptide(L)'
;GDSNVYTLGRIGGHRVVATKLALIGDSREATTSAGSITTRLLGNFQHIQHVLVVGVGRGVPHFTDAKRHVRLGDVVVSTQYIYGADLVVDRQTEQLRDFTTRKYTPSDHQVAALVTSSAADTILTEWEGYTSEAIGRLASTSEVDFTRPAPETDLLALSVGGGNVIVMPHPDPERKTARFHVGPVGGLTSLKKVMVSNGNGENGETTVEEQEEKTNEQIRERFATQFSVRSIDAGFDSVVAAIVGSRIDSWALVRGISDYQNGQSRANRVWQVRHHCRS
;
A
#
# COMPACT_ATOMS: atom_id res chain seq x y z
N GLY A 1 -15.41 21.59 -19.64
CA GLY A 1 -14.61 20.59 -20.36
C GLY A 1 -13.83 19.76 -19.36
N ASP A 2 -13.54 18.50 -19.70
CA ASP A 2 -12.68 17.67 -18.87
C ASP A 2 -11.20 18.00 -19.14
N SER A 3 -10.41 18.19 -18.07
CA SER A 3 -8.99 18.55 -18.14
C SER A 3 -8.06 17.38 -17.84
N ASN A 4 -8.62 16.18 -17.65
CA ASN A 4 -7.86 14.99 -17.35
C ASN A 4 -7.20 14.41 -18.62
N VAL A 5 -5.99 13.89 -18.46
CA VAL A 5 -5.28 13.17 -19.52
C VAL A 5 -5.58 11.68 -19.40
N TYR A 6 -6.10 11.11 -20.48
CA TYR A 6 -6.38 9.68 -20.61
C TYR A 6 -5.45 9.06 -21.63
N THR A 7 -4.82 7.95 -21.28
CA THR A 7 -4.06 7.11 -22.21
C THR A 7 -4.93 5.95 -22.62
N LEU A 8 -5.22 5.86 -23.92
CA LEU A 8 -6.04 4.80 -24.50
C LEU A 8 -5.13 3.79 -25.20
N GLY A 9 -5.48 2.51 -25.11
CA GLY A 9 -4.72 1.46 -25.75
C GLY A 9 -5.43 0.12 -25.74
N ARG A 10 -4.67 -0.92 -26.07
CA ARG A 10 -5.11 -2.31 -25.97
C ARG A 10 -4.05 -3.14 -25.27
N ILE A 11 -4.50 -4.05 -24.42
CA ILE A 11 -3.67 -5.08 -23.81
C ILE A 11 -4.33 -6.42 -24.17
N GLY A 12 -3.66 -7.19 -25.03
CA GLY A 12 -4.24 -8.39 -25.65
C GLY A 12 -5.60 -8.09 -26.29
N GLY A 13 -6.62 -8.86 -25.90
CA GLY A 13 -7.99 -8.69 -26.37
C GLY A 13 -8.71 -7.43 -25.83
N HIS A 14 -8.23 -6.83 -24.75
CA HIS A 14 -8.96 -5.82 -23.99
C HIS A 14 -8.62 -4.39 -24.44
N ARG A 15 -9.64 -3.51 -24.45
CA ARG A 15 -9.44 -2.07 -24.56
C ARG A 15 -9.16 -1.50 -23.18
N VAL A 16 -8.14 -0.66 -23.08
CA VAL A 16 -7.68 -0.13 -21.80
C VAL A 16 -7.66 1.39 -21.86
N VAL A 17 -8.13 2.01 -20.78
CA VAL A 17 -7.93 3.43 -20.49
C VAL A 17 -7.19 3.55 -19.18
N ALA A 18 -6.13 4.36 -19.16
CA ALA A 18 -5.35 4.64 -17.97
C ALA A 18 -5.30 6.14 -17.72
N THR A 19 -5.29 6.53 -16.44
CA THR A 19 -5.05 7.91 -16.01
C THR A 19 -4.20 7.91 -14.76
N LYS A 20 -3.46 9.01 -14.55
CA LYS A 20 -2.63 9.20 -13.37
C LYS A 20 -3.38 10.08 -12.37
N LEU A 21 -3.40 9.66 -11.11
CA LEU A 21 -3.88 10.50 -10.02
C LEU A 21 -2.80 11.51 -9.65
N ALA A 22 -3.10 12.80 -9.80
CA ALA A 22 -2.12 13.88 -9.62
C ALA A 22 -1.71 14.07 -8.15
N LEU A 23 -2.67 13.91 -7.24
CA LEU A 23 -2.48 13.96 -5.79
C LEU A 23 -3.07 12.70 -5.17
N ILE A 24 -2.32 12.08 -4.28
CA ILE A 24 -2.74 10.92 -3.49
C ILE A 24 -2.46 11.19 -2.01
N GLY A 25 -3.20 10.53 -1.13
CA GLY A 25 -3.11 10.74 0.31
C GLY A 25 -4.45 11.10 0.94
N ASP A 26 -4.41 11.38 2.22
CA ASP A 26 -5.56 11.62 3.08
C ASP A 26 -5.95 13.10 3.21
N SER A 27 -5.18 14.02 2.58
CA SER A 27 -5.57 15.44 2.55
C SER A 27 -6.88 15.61 1.78
N ARG A 28 -7.65 16.64 2.15
CA ARG A 28 -8.92 16.93 1.49
C ARG A 28 -8.74 17.21 0.00
N GLU A 29 -7.66 17.89 -0.35
CA GLU A 29 -7.30 18.22 -1.73
C GLU A 29 -6.96 16.96 -2.53
N ALA A 30 -6.16 16.05 -1.97
CA ALA A 30 -5.82 14.78 -2.61
C ALA A 30 -7.05 13.90 -2.77
N THR A 31 -7.84 13.75 -1.70
CA THR A 31 -9.08 12.97 -1.69
C THR A 31 -10.08 13.48 -2.75
N THR A 32 -10.28 14.81 -2.81
CA THR A 32 -11.20 15.43 -3.78
C THR A 32 -10.70 15.27 -5.22
N SER A 33 -9.39 15.51 -5.44
CA SER A 33 -8.77 15.37 -6.77
C SER A 33 -8.87 13.94 -7.29
N ALA A 34 -8.42 12.96 -6.51
CA ALA A 34 -8.40 11.55 -6.91
C ALA A 34 -9.81 11.00 -7.17
N GLY A 35 -10.77 11.33 -6.29
CA GLY A 35 -12.18 10.96 -6.48
C GLY A 35 -12.77 11.58 -7.75
N SER A 36 -12.55 12.89 -7.97
CA SER A 36 -13.07 13.59 -9.16
C SER A 36 -12.52 13.03 -10.47
N ILE A 37 -11.21 12.74 -10.54
CA ILE A 37 -10.58 12.12 -11.71
C ILE A 37 -11.23 10.77 -12.00
N THR A 38 -11.41 9.95 -10.96
CA THR A 38 -12.00 8.61 -11.09
C THR A 38 -13.45 8.68 -11.57
N THR A 39 -14.29 9.51 -10.94
CA THR A 39 -15.69 9.68 -11.35
C THR A 39 -15.81 10.17 -12.79
N ARG A 40 -14.93 11.08 -13.24
CA ARG A 40 -14.94 11.58 -14.62
C ARG A 40 -14.51 10.52 -15.62
N LEU A 41 -13.48 9.73 -15.30
CA LEU A 41 -13.07 8.61 -16.14
C LEU A 41 -14.23 7.63 -16.33
N LEU A 42 -14.86 7.20 -15.24
CA LEU A 42 -15.99 6.26 -15.29
C LEU A 42 -17.22 6.88 -15.96
N GLY A 43 -17.41 8.21 -15.84
CA GLY A 43 -18.45 8.96 -16.54
C GLY A 43 -18.21 9.12 -18.05
N ASN A 44 -16.97 9.25 -18.50
CA ASN A 44 -16.65 9.39 -19.92
C ASN A 44 -16.60 8.02 -20.63
N PHE A 45 -16.19 6.96 -19.92
CA PHE A 45 -16.00 5.62 -20.47
C PHE A 45 -17.03 4.65 -19.88
N GLN A 46 -18.25 4.69 -20.43
CA GLN A 46 -19.42 3.95 -19.92
C GLN A 46 -19.35 2.42 -20.06
N HIS A 47 -18.36 1.87 -20.77
CA HIS A 47 -18.21 0.43 -21.01
C HIS A 47 -17.05 -0.21 -20.24
N ILE A 48 -16.67 0.39 -19.11
CA ILE A 48 -15.65 -0.18 -18.22
C ILE A 48 -16.24 -1.38 -17.48
N GLN A 49 -15.58 -2.54 -17.61
CA GLN A 49 -15.98 -3.80 -16.96
C GLN A 49 -15.15 -4.08 -15.70
N HIS A 50 -13.87 -3.70 -15.73
CA HIS A 50 -12.91 -3.97 -14.67
C HIS A 50 -12.12 -2.70 -14.35
N VAL A 51 -11.94 -2.39 -13.06
CA VAL A 51 -11.07 -1.28 -12.62
C VAL A 51 -9.93 -1.80 -11.76
N LEU A 52 -8.69 -1.48 -12.17
CA LEU A 52 -7.49 -1.78 -11.41
C LEU A 52 -6.94 -0.48 -10.83
N VAL A 53 -6.89 -0.37 -9.50
CA VAL A 53 -6.21 0.73 -8.81
C VAL A 53 -4.80 0.26 -8.52
N VAL A 54 -3.83 0.63 -9.35
CA VAL A 54 -2.44 0.17 -9.25
C VAL A 54 -1.58 1.19 -8.53
N GLY A 55 -0.73 0.73 -7.62
CA GLY A 55 0.18 1.58 -6.88
C GLY A 55 1.14 0.77 -6.01
N VAL A 56 1.81 1.46 -5.10
CA VAL A 56 2.67 0.83 -4.09
C VAL A 56 2.03 0.90 -2.71
N GLY A 57 2.44 0.00 -1.81
CA GLY A 57 1.98 -0.01 -0.43
C GLY A 57 3.00 -0.67 0.49
N ARG A 58 2.81 -0.51 1.80
CA ARG A 58 3.59 -1.21 2.83
C ARG A 58 3.01 -2.60 3.04
N GLY A 59 3.85 -3.64 3.03
CA GLY A 59 3.44 -5.00 3.37
C GLY A 59 3.22 -5.16 4.87
N VAL A 60 2.26 -5.99 5.27
CA VAL A 60 2.09 -6.42 6.66
C VAL A 60 2.79 -7.78 6.79
N PRO A 61 3.98 -7.85 7.40
CA PRO A 61 4.70 -9.10 7.51
C PRO A 61 4.02 -10.06 8.48
N HIS A 62 4.11 -11.35 8.20
CA HIS A 62 3.70 -12.41 9.12
C HIS A 62 4.94 -13.16 9.59
N PHE A 63 5.23 -13.14 10.89
CA PHE A 63 6.53 -13.62 11.42
C PHE A 63 6.68 -15.14 11.45
N THR A 64 5.58 -15.90 11.35
CA THR A 64 5.59 -17.36 11.53
C THR A 64 5.05 -18.16 10.34
N ASP A 65 4.40 -17.53 9.37
CA ASP A 65 3.71 -18.22 8.27
C ASP A 65 4.26 -17.70 6.94
N ALA A 66 5.10 -18.51 6.30
CA ALA A 66 5.71 -18.21 5.00
C ALA A 66 4.70 -17.91 3.90
N LYS A 67 3.48 -18.48 3.94
CA LYS A 67 2.44 -18.22 2.93
C LYS A 67 1.75 -16.88 3.16
N ARG A 68 1.71 -16.41 4.40
CA ARG A 68 1.13 -15.10 4.74
C ARG A 68 2.16 -13.98 4.75
N HIS A 69 3.44 -14.33 4.82
CA HIS A 69 4.53 -13.39 4.92
C HIS A 69 4.73 -12.60 3.62
N VAL A 70 4.30 -11.34 3.65
CA VAL A 70 4.52 -10.36 2.58
C VAL A 70 5.87 -9.70 2.78
N ARG A 71 6.70 -9.61 1.72
CA ARG A 71 8.01 -8.94 1.74
C ARG A 71 8.16 -7.90 0.63
N LEU A 72 9.27 -7.18 0.61
CA LEU A 72 9.56 -6.20 -0.44
C LEU A 72 9.60 -6.84 -1.84
N GLY A 73 8.98 -6.17 -2.81
CA GLY A 73 8.86 -6.66 -4.19
C GLY A 73 7.73 -7.66 -4.43
N ASP A 74 7.03 -8.13 -3.38
CA ASP A 74 5.79 -8.88 -3.55
C ASP A 74 4.66 -7.99 -4.08
N VAL A 75 3.59 -8.60 -4.59
CA VAL A 75 2.40 -7.89 -5.05
C VAL A 75 1.18 -8.38 -4.28
N VAL A 76 0.45 -7.46 -3.66
CA VAL A 76 -0.81 -7.74 -2.98
C VAL A 76 -1.99 -7.30 -3.87
N VAL A 77 -2.92 -8.22 -4.12
CA VAL A 77 -4.20 -7.96 -4.81
C VAL A 77 -5.33 -7.99 -3.79
N SER A 78 -6.12 -6.92 -3.76
CA SER A 78 -7.17 -6.77 -2.74
C SER A 78 -8.35 -7.71 -2.95
N THR A 79 -8.78 -8.39 -1.88
CA THR A 79 -10.14 -8.99 -1.82
C THR A 79 -11.18 -8.01 -1.30
N GLN A 80 -10.75 -7.07 -0.47
CA GLN A 80 -11.56 -5.99 0.09
C GLN A 80 -10.65 -4.80 0.38
N TYR A 81 -11.22 -3.60 0.42
CA TYR A 81 -10.52 -2.39 0.83
C TYR A 81 -11.14 -1.84 2.11
N ILE A 82 -10.31 -1.56 3.10
CA ILE A 82 -10.73 -1.06 4.42
C ILE A 82 -10.01 0.25 4.69
N TYR A 83 -10.79 1.33 4.83
CA TYR A 83 -10.27 2.64 5.14
C TYR A 83 -10.62 3.04 6.58
N GLY A 84 -9.61 3.23 7.43
CA GLY A 84 -9.77 3.83 8.75
C GLY A 84 -9.85 5.34 8.63
N ALA A 85 -11.07 5.86 8.64
CA ALA A 85 -11.38 7.28 8.46
C ALA A 85 -11.09 8.11 9.71
N ASP A 86 -11.22 7.50 10.90
CA ASP A 86 -10.95 8.17 12.17
C ASP A 86 -10.61 7.15 13.28
N LEU A 87 -10.05 7.63 14.39
CA LEU A 87 -9.79 6.84 15.59
C LEU A 87 -10.91 7.04 16.61
N VAL A 88 -11.35 5.94 17.21
CA VAL A 88 -12.22 5.97 18.37
C VAL A 88 -11.34 5.86 19.61
N VAL A 89 -11.20 6.96 20.34
CA VAL A 89 -10.40 7.05 21.56
C VAL A 89 -11.33 7.12 22.77
N ASP A 90 -10.96 6.43 23.85
CA ASP A 90 -11.66 6.57 25.12
C ASP A 90 -11.43 7.97 25.72
N ARG A 91 -12.52 8.65 26.11
CA ARG A 91 -12.45 10.04 26.59
C ARG A 91 -11.74 10.22 27.93
N GLN A 92 -11.69 9.19 28.77
CA GLN A 92 -11.11 9.26 30.10
C GLN A 92 -9.65 8.82 30.11
N THR A 93 -9.33 7.78 29.34
CA THR A 93 -7.97 7.20 29.32
C THR A 93 -7.13 7.68 28.15
N GLU A 94 -7.72 8.38 27.18
CA GLU A 94 -7.10 8.80 25.91
C GLU A 94 -6.48 7.64 25.11
N GLN A 95 -6.87 6.40 25.42
CA GLN A 95 -6.38 5.22 24.73
C GLN A 95 -7.22 4.91 23.49
N LEU A 96 -6.54 4.46 22.43
CA LEU A 96 -7.21 3.94 21.24
C LEU A 96 -8.12 2.76 21.62
N ARG A 97 -9.41 2.87 21.31
CA ARG A 97 -10.42 1.83 21.51
C ARG A 97 -10.73 1.10 20.21
N ASP A 98 -10.98 1.83 19.14
CA ASP A 98 -11.40 1.26 17.85
C ASP A 98 -11.12 2.23 16.68
N PHE A 99 -11.54 1.87 15.47
CA PHE A 99 -11.43 2.66 14.26
C PHE A 99 -12.80 2.90 13.64
N THR A 100 -13.08 4.15 13.27
CA THR A 100 -14.20 4.45 12.37
C THR A 100 -13.79 4.02 10.98
N THR A 101 -14.37 2.93 10.47
CA THR A 101 -13.96 2.32 9.20
C THR A 101 -15.03 2.39 8.12
N ARG A 102 -14.58 2.51 6.88
CA ARG A 102 -15.36 2.25 5.67
C ARG A 102 -14.81 1.02 4.98
N LYS A 103 -15.69 0.08 4.66
CA LYS A 103 -15.34 -1.22 4.09
C LYS A 103 -15.98 -1.34 2.71
N TYR A 104 -15.17 -1.74 1.75
CA TYR A 104 -15.57 -1.90 0.36
C TYR A 104 -15.17 -3.30 -0.11
N THR A 105 -16.13 -4.05 -0.64
CA THR A 105 -15.90 -5.38 -1.19
C THR A 105 -16.43 -5.40 -2.61
N PRO A 106 -15.61 -5.73 -3.63
CA PRO A 106 -16.11 -5.91 -4.98
C PRO A 106 -17.08 -7.09 -5.02
N SER A 107 -18.16 -6.97 -5.80
CA SER A 107 -19.10 -8.08 -6.03
C SER A 107 -18.43 -9.22 -6.81
N ASP A 108 -17.48 -8.87 -7.67
CA ASP A 108 -16.76 -9.79 -8.54
C ASP A 108 -15.26 -9.80 -8.21
N HIS A 109 -14.77 -10.97 -7.80
CA HIS A 109 -13.38 -11.22 -7.42
C HIS A 109 -12.52 -11.83 -8.54
N GLN A 110 -12.93 -11.75 -9.81
CA GLN A 110 -12.19 -12.31 -10.96
C GLN A 110 -10.70 -11.95 -10.95
N VAL A 111 -10.34 -10.70 -10.69
CA VAL A 111 -8.93 -10.26 -10.64
C VAL A 111 -8.14 -10.98 -9.55
N ALA A 112 -8.73 -11.10 -8.35
CA ALA A 112 -8.11 -11.82 -7.24
C ALA A 112 -8.04 -13.34 -7.48
N ALA A 113 -9.05 -13.90 -8.17
CA ALA A 113 -9.08 -15.32 -8.54
C ALA A 113 -8.02 -15.68 -9.60
N LEU A 114 -7.72 -14.76 -10.54
CA LEU A 114 -6.69 -14.97 -11.55
C LEU A 114 -5.30 -15.17 -10.92
N VAL A 115 -4.95 -14.37 -9.92
CA VAL A 115 -3.64 -14.44 -9.26
C VAL A 115 -3.51 -15.58 -8.24
N THR A 116 -4.61 -16.27 -7.90
CA THR A 116 -4.57 -17.52 -7.10
C THR A 116 -4.72 -18.78 -7.93
N SER A 117 -5.02 -18.65 -9.23
CA SER A 117 -5.13 -19.77 -10.14
C SER A 117 -3.77 -20.38 -10.48
N SER A 118 -3.77 -21.54 -11.14
CA SER A 118 -2.54 -22.18 -11.64
C SER A 118 -1.76 -21.32 -12.65
N ALA A 119 -2.35 -20.23 -13.16
CA ALA A 119 -1.67 -19.28 -14.03
C ALA A 119 -0.75 -18.30 -13.28
N ALA A 120 -0.82 -18.24 -11.94
CA ALA A 120 -0.05 -17.27 -11.15
C ALA A 120 1.47 -17.37 -11.39
N ASP A 121 2.00 -18.60 -11.42
CA ASP A 121 3.44 -18.83 -11.66
C ASP A 121 3.86 -18.46 -13.09
N THR A 122 2.99 -18.72 -14.07
CA THR A 122 3.19 -18.29 -15.46
C THR A 122 3.21 -16.77 -15.56
N ILE A 123 2.24 -16.09 -14.92
CA ILE A 123 2.15 -14.62 -14.88
C ILE A 123 3.42 -14.03 -14.24
N LEU A 124 3.89 -14.60 -13.12
CA LEU A 124 5.11 -14.15 -12.46
C LEU A 124 6.34 -14.31 -13.38
N THR A 125 6.46 -15.45 -14.04
CA THR A 125 7.59 -15.73 -14.94
C THR A 125 7.61 -14.76 -16.13
N GLU A 126 6.46 -14.54 -16.77
CA GLU A 126 6.33 -13.56 -17.84
C GLU A 126 6.60 -12.13 -17.36
N TRP A 127 6.08 -11.78 -16.18
CA TRP A 127 6.32 -10.48 -15.54
C TRP A 127 7.80 -10.22 -15.28
N GLU A 128 8.54 -11.22 -14.78
CA GLU A 128 9.99 -11.12 -14.59
C GLU A 128 10.73 -10.92 -15.92
N GLY A 129 10.28 -11.59 -16.99
CA GLY A 129 10.80 -11.38 -18.35
C GLY A 129 10.59 -9.93 -18.83
N TYR A 130 9.35 -9.45 -18.81
CA TYR A 130 9.01 -8.09 -19.24
C TYR A 130 9.71 -7.01 -18.39
N THR A 131 9.79 -7.23 -17.08
CA THR A 131 10.45 -6.28 -16.16
C THR A 131 11.95 -6.22 -16.43
N SER A 132 12.59 -7.37 -16.67
CA SER A 132 14.03 -7.42 -17.00
C SER A 132 14.32 -6.71 -18.32
N GLU A 133 13.48 -6.91 -19.34
CA GLU A 133 13.60 -6.21 -20.61
C GLU A 133 13.41 -4.69 -20.44
N ALA A 134 12.38 -4.28 -19.69
CA ALA A 134 12.11 -2.87 -19.43
C ALA A 134 13.25 -2.18 -18.68
N ILE A 135 13.80 -2.82 -17.64
CA ILE A 135 14.98 -2.33 -16.92
C ILE A 135 16.17 -2.18 -17.86
N GLY A 136 16.42 -3.16 -18.73
CA GLY A 136 17.50 -3.08 -19.73
C GLY A 136 17.38 -1.88 -20.67
N ARG A 137 16.16 -1.58 -21.15
CA ARG A 137 15.88 -0.41 -22.00
C ARG A 137 15.99 0.92 -21.24
N LEU A 138 15.64 0.94 -19.95
CA LEU A 138 15.76 2.14 -19.12
C LEU A 138 17.22 2.43 -18.78
N ALA A 139 17.99 1.40 -18.44
CA ALA A 139 19.42 1.50 -18.16
C ALA A 139 20.22 2.02 -19.36
N SER A 140 19.78 1.75 -20.60
CA SER A 140 20.44 2.32 -21.79
C SER A 140 20.13 3.80 -22.03
N THR A 141 19.12 4.36 -21.37
CA THR A 141 18.57 5.69 -21.67
C THR A 141 18.72 6.68 -20.51
N SER A 142 18.97 6.19 -19.30
CA SER A 142 18.98 6.97 -18.06
C SER A 142 20.15 6.55 -17.16
N GLU A 143 20.74 7.51 -16.45
CA GLU A 143 21.75 7.24 -15.40
C GLU A 143 21.13 6.72 -14.09
N VAL A 144 19.79 6.68 -14.01
CA VAL A 144 19.07 6.19 -12.84
C VAL A 144 19.11 4.65 -12.82
N ASP A 145 19.51 4.09 -11.68
CA ASP A 145 19.46 2.65 -11.44
C ASP A 145 18.02 2.20 -11.13
N PHE A 146 17.48 1.35 -12.00
CA PHE A 146 16.16 0.73 -11.87
C PHE A 146 16.22 -0.74 -11.46
N THR A 147 17.42 -1.25 -11.14
CA THR A 147 17.58 -2.64 -10.73
C THR A 147 16.93 -2.88 -9.36
N ARG A 148 16.53 -4.14 -9.13
CA ARG A 148 16.03 -4.57 -7.83
C ARG A 148 17.20 -4.49 -6.82
N PRO A 149 16.98 -3.94 -5.61
CA PRO A 149 17.98 -3.99 -4.54
C PRO A 149 18.42 -5.41 -4.21
N ALA A 150 19.60 -5.52 -3.62
CA ALA A 150 20.14 -6.79 -3.17
C ALA A 150 19.18 -7.45 -2.13
N PRO A 151 18.92 -8.78 -2.21
CA PRO A 151 17.98 -9.46 -1.31
C PRO A 151 18.26 -9.26 0.17
N GLU A 152 19.53 -9.04 0.54
CA GLU A 152 20.00 -8.81 1.91
C GLU A 152 19.54 -7.47 2.48
N THR A 153 19.02 -6.58 1.63
CA THR A 153 18.45 -5.29 2.06
C THR A 153 16.99 -5.41 2.52
N ASP A 154 16.32 -6.52 2.20
CA ASP A 154 15.00 -6.85 2.74
C ASP A 154 15.17 -7.43 4.16
N LEU A 155 14.89 -6.60 5.16
CA LEU A 155 15.06 -6.95 6.57
C LEU A 155 13.72 -6.93 7.29
N LEU A 156 13.38 -8.06 7.91
CA LEU A 156 12.22 -8.15 8.79
C LEU A 156 12.58 -7.64 10.19
N ALA A 157 12.08 -6.45 10.52
CA ALA A 157 12.34 -5.77 11.78
C ALA A 157 11.11 -5.79 12.70
N LEU A 158 11.32 -6.12 13.98
CA LEU A 158 10.31 -6.01 15.04
C LEU A 158 10.76 -4.95 16.06
N SER A 159 9.90 -3.98 16.35
CA SER A 159 10.18 -2.98 17.39
C SER A 159 9.90 -3.56 18.78
N VAL A 160 10.89 -3.55 19.67
CA VAL A 160 10.80 -4.16 21.03
C VAL A 160 10.62 -3.11 22.13
N GLY A 161 10.35 -1.85 21.74
CA GLY A 161 10.25 -0.74 22.67
C GLY A 161 11.62 -0.13 23.00
N GLY A 162 11.62 1.08 23.55
CA GLY A 162 12.87 1.81 23.86
C GLY A 162 13.71 2.21 22.64
N GLY A 163 13.16 2.12 21.41
CA GLY A 163 13.91 2.37 20.18
C GLY A 163 14.72 1.18 19.67
N ASN A 164 14.71 0.05 20.38
CA ASN A 164 15.39 -1.16 19.97
C ASN A 164 14.57 -1.94 18.94
N VAL A 165 15.26 -2.48 17.95
CA VAL A 165 14.68 -3.30 16.89
C VAL A 165 15.39 -4.65 16.86
N ILE A 166 14.62 -5.72 16.80
CA ILE A 166 15.13 -7.06 16.54
C ILE A 166 14.95 -7.36 15.05
N VAL A 167 16.06 -7.63 14.37
CA VAL A 167 16.04 -8.17 13.00
C VAL A 167 15.83 -9.67 13.08
N MET A 168 14.81 -10.16 12.39
CA MET A 168 14.46 -11.56 12.30
C MET A 168 14.70 -12.06 10.88
N PRO A 169 15.09 -13.33 10.68
CA PRO A 169 15.05 -13.92 9.36
C PRO A 169 13.61 -14.01 8.87
N HIS A 170 13.41 -13.86 7.55
CA HIS A 170 12.12 -14.17 6.95
C HIS A 170 11.75 -15.65 7.18
N PRO A 171 10.46 -16.00 7.32
CA PRO A 171 10.03 -17.40 7.52
C PRO A 171 10.40 -18.37 6.39
N ASP A 172 10.69 -17.84 5.19
CA ASP A 172 11.11 -18.58 4.00
C ASP A 172 12.37 -17.89 3.42
N PRO A 173 13.55 -18.08 4.05
CA PRO A 173 14.77 -17.34 3.71
C PRO A 173 15.36 -17.73 2.34
N GLU A 174 15.05 -18.93 1.85
CA GLU A 174 15.52 -19.42 0.55
C GLU A 174 14.78 -18.80 -0.64
N ARG A 175 13.66 -18.12 -0.40
CA ARG A 175 12.85 -17.51 -1.46
C ARG A 175 13.60 -16.36 -2.12
N LYS A 176 13.79 -16.40 -3.45
CA LYS A 176 14.48 -15.33 -4.20
C LYS A 176 13.58 -14.50 -5.12
N THR A 177 12.39 -15.00 -5.42
CA THR A 177 11.44 -14.36 -6.36
C THR A 177 10.28 -13.67 -5.62
N ALA A 178 9.60 -12.77 -6.33
CA ALA A 178 8.40 -12.13 -5.84
C ALA A 178 7.22 -13.11 -5.85
N ARG A 179 6.22 -12.89 -4.99
CA ARG A 179 4.98 -13.65 -4.97
C ARG A 179 3.76 -12.74 -5.04
N PHE A 180 2.68 -13.28 -5.60
CA PHE A 180 1.35 -12.71 -5.44
C PHE A 180 0.76 -13.10 -4.09
N HIS A 181 0.10 -12.15 -3.46
CA HIS A 181 -0.68 -12.34 -2.25
C HIS A 181 -2.08 -11.80 -2.47
N VAL A 182 -3.07 -12.49 -1.89
CA VAL A 182 -4.47 -12.07 -1.97
C VAL A 182 -5.04 -11.88 -0.59
N GLY A 183 -5.60 -10.70 -0.34
CA GLY A 183 -6.22 -10.39 0.93
C GLY A 183 -6.65 -8.93 1.06
N PRO A 184 -7.09 -8.51 2.25
CA PRO A 184 -7.57 -7.15 2.48
C PRO A 184 -6.43 -6.13 2.32
N VAL A 185 -6.72 -5.01 1.66
CA VAL A 185 -5.82 -3.85 1.60
C VAL A 185 -6.39 -2.75 2.49
N GLY A 186 -5.53 -2.15 3.30
CA GLY A 186 -5.88 -1.10 4.25
C GLY A 186 -5.43 0.28 3.78
N GLY A 187 -6.14 1.32 4.23
CA GLY A 187 -5.66 2.70 4.21
C GLY A 187 -6.05 3.38 5.53
N LEU A 188 -5.21 4.28 6.01
CA LEU A 188 -5.44 5.01 7.26
C LEU A 188 -5.25 6.51 7.02
N THR A 189 -6.12 7.32 7.60
CA THR A 189 -5.92 8.78 7.65
C THR A 189 -4.63 9.11 8.42
N SER A 190 -3.92 10.16 8.01
CA SER A 190 -2.70 10.62 8.67
C SER A 190 -3.07 11.32 9.98
N LEU A 191 -2.55 10.81 11.08
CA LEU A 191 -2.86 11.26 12.42
C LEU A 191 -1.93 12.40 12.82
N LYS A 192 -2.19 13.62 12.35
CA LYS A 192 -1.39 14.80 12.74
C LYS A 192 -1.68 15.31 14.16
N LYS A 193 -2.51 14.62 14.98
CA LYS A 193 -3.03 15.24 16.21
C LYS A 193 -3.55 14.34 17.32
N VAL A 194 -2.99 13.16 17.51
CA VAL A 194 -3.17 12.47 18.81
C VAL A 194 -1.89 12.68 19.61
N MET A 195 -1.82 13.79 20.33
CA MET A 195 -0.91 13.89 21.47
C MET A 195 -1.40 12.84 22.48
N VAL A 196 -0.78 11.67 22.48
CA VAL A 196 -0.84 10.81 23.68
C VAL A 196 0.12 11.48 24.66
N SER A 197 -0.39 12.38 25.50
CA SER A 197 0.37 12.87 26.64
C SER A 197 0.50 11.74 27.66
N ASN A 198 1.39 10.79 27.40
CA ASN A 198 1.91 9.95 28.47
C ASN A 198 2.94 10.80 29.22
N GLY A 199 2.43 11.58 30.18
CA GLY A 199 3.24 12.12 31.24
C GLY A 199 3.88 10.98 32.01
N ASN A 200 5.20 10.82 31.86
CA ASN A 200 6.14 10.78 32.97
C ASN A 200 7.55 10.91 32.39
N GLY A 201 8.23 11.99 32.78
CA GLY A 201 9.62 12.20 32.44
C GLY A 201 10.48 11.15 33.11
N GLU A 202 11.06 10.27 32.30
CA GLU A 202 12.26 9.52 32.66
C GLU A 202 13.27 9.66 31.53
N ASN A 203 14.26 10.53 31.76
CA ASN A 203 15.63 10.55 31.26
C ASN A 203 15.94 9.78 29.96
N GLY A 204 15.33 10.17 28.84
CA GLY A 204 15.74 9.74 27.51
C GLY A 204 15.61 10.89 26.50
N GLU A 205 16.69 11.21 25.80
CA GLU A 205 16.73 12.11 24.64
C GLU A 205 15.93 11.50 23.47
N THR A 206 14.61 11.40 23.59
CA THR A 206 13.73 10.97 22.49
C THR A 206 12.98 12.19 21.99
N THR A 207 13.14 12.51 20.73
CA THR A 207 12.50 13.70 20.13
C THR A 207 10.99 13.49 20.00
N VAL A 208 10.21 14.58 19.93
CA VAL A 208 8.74 14.54 19.74
C VAL A 208 8.36 13.74 18.48
N GLU A 209 9.15 13.87 17.41
CA GLU A 209 8.94 13.16 16.15
C GLU A 209 9.07 11.63 16.30
N GLU A 210 10.01 11.16 17.10
CA GLU A 210 10.22 9.72 17.36
C GLU A 210 9.09 9.10 18.19
N GLN A 211 8.50 9.87 19.11
CA GLN A 211 7.34 9.43 19.89
C GLN A 211 6.08 9.35 19.02
N GLU A 212 5.88 10.33 18.13
CA GLU A 212 4.77 10.33 17.17
C GLU A 212 4.88 9.16 16.18
N GLU A 213 6.08 8.85 15.67
CA GLU A 213 6.26 7.75 14.72
C GLU A 213 6.03 6.38 15.36
N LYS A 214 6.49 6.17 16.60
CA LYS A 214 6.22 4.94 17.37
C LYS A 214 4.72 4.75 17.61
N THR A 215 4.02 5.81 17.99
CA THR A 215 2.56 5.77 18.22
C THR A 215 1.82 5.44 16.93
N ASN A 216 2.21 6.07 15.82
CA ASN A 216 1.62 5.79 14.50
C ASN A 216 1.83 4.35 14.05
N GLU A 217 3.00 3.75 14.34
CA GLU A 217 3.26 2.36 13.99
C GLU A 217 2.41 1.38 14.80
N GLN A 218 2.28 1.59 16.12
CA GLN A 218 1.39 0.79 16.97
C GLN A 218 -0.08 0.85 16.50
N ILE A 219 -0.54 2.03 16.08
CA ILE A 219 -1.89 2.20 15.54
C ILE A 219 -2.06 1.41 14.24
N ARG A 220 -1.06 1.43 13.35
CA ARG A 220 -1.08 0.67 12.09
C ARG A 220 -1.02 -0.83 12.33
N GLU A 221 -0.18 -1.31 13.24
CA GLU A 221 -0.10 -2.73 13.62
C GLU A 221 -1.42 -3.22 14.19
N ARG A 222 -2.05 -2.42 15.07
CA ARG A 222 -3.37 -2.72 15.63
C ARG A 222 -4.44 -2.76 14.54
N PHE A 223 -4.46 -1.77 13.64
CA PHE A 223 -5.38 -1.77 12.50
C PHE A 223 -5.18 -3.00 11.60
N ALA A 224 -3.92 -3.31 11.29
CA ALA A 224 -3.58 -4.43 10.43
C ALA A 224 -4.02 -5.76 11.03
N THR A 225 -3.79 -5.94 12.32
CA THR A 225 -4.22 -7.12 13.08
C THR A 225 -5.74 -7.22 13.13
N GLN A 226 -6.42 -6.14 13.52
CA GLN A 226 -7.87 -6.10 13.70
C GLN A 226 -8.63 -6.42 12.41
N PHE A 227 -8.13 -5.93 11.27
CA PHE A 227 -8.78 -6.11 9.97
C PHE A 227 -8.11 -7.15 9.08
N SER A 228 -7.08 -7.84 9.59
CA SER A 228 -6.30 -8.86 8.86
C SER A 228 -5.82 -8.37 7.49
N VAL A 229 -5.35 -7.12 7.40
CA VAL A 229 -4.88 -6.53 6.14
C VAL A 229 -3.50 -7.06 5.79
N ARG A 230 -3.25 -7.28 4.50
CA ARG A 230 -1.97 -7.75 3.98
C ARG A 230 -1.04 -6.63 3.56
N SER A 231 -1.61 -5.47 3.23
CA SER A 231 -0.85 -4.28 2.91
C SER A 231 -1.63 -3.03 3.30
N ILE A 232 -0.89 -1.96 3.58
CA ILE A 232 -1.43 -0.63 3.87
C ILE A 232 -0.92 0.36 2.82
N ASP A 233 -1.82 1.17 2.26
CA ASP A 233 -1.49 2.19 1.27
C ASP A 233 -1.77 3.63 1.77
N ALA A 234 -1.60 4.59 0.87
CA ALA A 234 -1.72 6.03 1.15
C ALA A 234 -3.16 6.51 1.42
N GLY A 235 -4.17 5.64 1.29
CA GLY A 235 -5.58 6.03 1.37
C GLY A 235 -6.17 6.37 0.00
N PHE A 236 -6.89 5.41 -0.57
CA PHE A 236 -7.61 5.53 -1.85
C PHE A 236 -9.13 5.48 -1.67
N ASP A 237 -9.62 5.92 -0.52
CA ASP A 237 -11.02 5.85 -0.16
C ASP A 237 -11.96 6.56 -1.16
N SER A 238 -11.64 7.78 -1.59
CA SER A 238 -12.47 8.49 -2.57
C SER A 238 -12.45 7.85 -3.96
N VAL A 239 -11.35 7.18 -4.33
CA VAL A 239 -11.24 6.43 -5.59
C VAL A 239 -12.13 5.21 -5.53
N VAL A 240 -12.05 4.42 -4.47
CA VAL A 240 -12.90 3.23 -4.29
C VAL A 240 -14.38 3.63 -4.15
N ALA A 241 -14.68 4.71 -3.43
CA ALA A 241 -16.03 5.25 -3.33
C ALA A 241 -16.58 5.69 -4.70
N ALA A 242 -15.75 6.28 -5.57
CA ALA A 242 -16.15 6.63 -6.94
C ALA A 242 -16.43 5.38 -7.78
N ILE A 243 -15.58 4.34 -7.70
CA ILE A 243 -15.77 3.06 -8.41
C ILE A 243 -17.10 2.42 -8.00
N VAL A 244 -17.35 2.32 -6.70
CA VAL A 244 -18.59 1.74 -6.15
C VAL A 244 -19.80 2.61 -6.51
N GLY A 245 -19.67 3.93 -6.43
CA GLY A 245 -20.72 4.88 -6.82
C GLY A 245 -21.09 4.80 -8.30
N SER A 246 -20.13 4.46 -9.17
CA SER A 246 -20.33 4.19 -10.59
C SER A 246 -20.83 2.78 -10.90
N ARG A 247 -21.12 1.95 -9.88
CA ARG A 247 -21.65 0.58 -10.00
C ARG A 247 -20.76 -0.36 -10.81
N ILE A 248 -19.44 -0.22 -10.66
CA ILE A 248 -18.51 -1.20 -11.21
C ILE A 248 -18.35 -2.35 -10.20
N ASP A 249 -18.77 -3.54 -10.60
CA ASP A 249 -18.77 -4.73 -9.72
C ASP A 249 -17.40 -5.40 -9.62
N SER A 250 -16.57 -5.31 -10.67
CA SER A 250 -15.25 -5.93 -10.72
C SER A 250 -14.14 -4.89 -10.60
N TRP A 251 -13.48 -4.89 -9.45
CA TRP A 251 -12.33 -4.02 -9.20
C TRP A 251 -11.37 -4.63 -8.19
N ALA A 252 -10.11 -4.21 -8.26
CA ALA A 252 -9.10 -4.57 -7.28
C ALA A 252 -8.03 -3.48 -7.12
N LEU A 253 -7.54 -3.31 -5.90
CA LEU A 253 -6.30 -2.61 -5.64
C LEU A 253 -5.15 -3.59 -5.84
N VAL A 254 -4.17 -3.18 -6.62
CA VAL A 254 -2.92 -3.91 -6.83
C VAL A 254 -1.80 -3.07 -6.21
N ARG A 255 -1.11 -3.64 -5.21
CA ARG A 255 -0.06 -2.96 -4.44
C ARG A 255 1.25 -3.70 -4.59
N GLY A 256 2.20 -3.08 -5.30
CA GLY A 256 3.60 -3.48 -5.23
C GLY A 256 4.16 -3.11 -3.86
N ILE A 257 4.76 -4.06 -3.17
CA ILE A 257 5.22 -3.87 -1.81
C ILE A 257 6.58 -3.21 -1.81
N SER A 258 6.67 -2.07 -1.13
CA SER A 258 7.88 -1.26 -1.02
C SER A 258 8.09 -0.75 0.41
N ASP A 259 9.27 -0.20 0.63
CA ASP A 259 9.76 0.41 1.87
C ASP A 259 9.23 1.85 2.09
N TYR A 260 8.46 2.40 1.13
CA TYR A 260 7.88 3.73 1.28
C TYR A 260 6.83 3.78 2.40
N GLN A 261 6.87 4.82 3.23
CA GLN A 261 5.83 5.10 4.23
C GLN A 261 4.45 5.20 3.52
N ASN A 262 3.62 4.16 3.69
CA ASN A 262 2.31 4.03 3.05
C ASN A 262 2.33 4.14 1.51
N GLY A 263 3.45 3.84 0.84
CA GLY A 263 3.55 4.02 -0.61
C GLY A 263 3.73 5.48 -1.07
N GLN A 264 4.02 6.41 -0.16
CA GLN A 264 4.40 7.79 -0.50
C GLN A 264 5.91 7.97 -0.31
N SER A 265 6.59 8.45 -1.37
CA SER A 265 7.96 8.96 -1.23
C SER A 265 7.90 10.37 -0.64
N ARG A 266 8.63 10.62 0.45
CA ARG A 266 8.93 11.99 0.87
C ARG A 266 9.87 12.58 -0.19
N ALA A 267 9.43 13.63 -0.89
CA ALA A 267 10.29 14.38 -1.81
C ALA A 267 11.64 14.66 -1.12
N ASN A 268 12.75 14.32 -1.78
CA ASN A 268 14.15 14.37 -1.30
C ASN A 268 14.70 13.21 -0.44
N ARG A 269 14.04 12.05 -0.32
CA ARG A 269 14.72 10.86 0.23
C ARG A 269 14.89 9.77 -0.83
N VAL A 270 16.14 9.58 -1.26
CA VAL A 270 16.62 8.35 -1.93
C VAL A 270 16.29 7.17 -1.02
N TRP A 271 15.80 6.07 -1.62
CA TRP A 271 15.67 4.71 -1.05
C TRP A 271 15.87 4.62 0.46
N GLN A 272 14.80 4.37 1.21
CA GLN A 272 14.91 4.18 2.65
C GLN A 272 15.41 2.76 2.92
N VAL A 273 16.72 2.56 2.83
CA VAL A 273 17.46 1.36 3.29
C VAL A 273 17.25 1.09 4.81
N ARG A 274 16.36 1.82 5.49
CA ARG A 274 16.30 1.92 6.95
C ARG A 274 14.87 2.16 7.42
N HIS A 275 14.27 1.15 8.06
CA HIS A 275 13.46 1.43 9.24
C HIS A 275 14.42 1.88 10.35
N HIS A 276 14.48 3.19 10.59
CA HIS A 276 15.14 3.92 11.69
C HIS A 276 16.68 3.80 11.89
N CYS A 277 17.37 4.93 11.64
CA CYS A 277 18.14 5.73 12.61
C CYS A 277 19.16 6.59 11.85
N ARG A 278 19.13 7.92 12.04
CA ARG A 278 20.35 8.73 12.01
C ARG A 278 20.26 9.96 12.92
N SER A 279 21.26 9.96 13.82
CA SER A 279 21.84 10.99 14.68
C SER A 279 20.91 11.74 15.61
#